data_AF-A0A7X7TKK8-F1
#
_entry.id   AF-A0A7X7TKK8-F1
#
_cell.length_a   1.000
_cell.length_b   1.000
_cell.length_c   1.000
_cell.angle_alpha   90.00
_cell.angle_beta   90.00
_cell.angle_gamma   90.00
#
_symmetry.space_group_name_H-M   'P 1'
#
loop_
_entity.id
_entity.type
_entity.pdbx_description
1 polymer ?
#
loop_
_entity_poly.entity_id
_entity_poly.type
_entity_poly.pdbx_seq_one_letter_code
_entity_poly.pdbx_strand_id
1 'polypeptide(L)' 'MNLKDPSFDYLMEKVESKYELVVAAAKRARHLTETCTVGDNSSSQKPVTVALTEIAAGKLIIERPQQQSKIK' A
#
# COMPACT_ATOMS: atom_id res chain seq x y z
N MET A 1 9.05 -7.55 -21.95
CA MET A 1 7.88 -7.75 -21.06
C MET A 1 7.78 -6.50 -20.19
N ASN A 2 6.71 -5.71 -20.34
CA ASN A 2 6.53 -4.45 -19.61
C ASN A 2 6.31 -4.74 -18.12
N LEU A 3 7.38 -4.71 -17.34
CA LEU A 3 7.42 -4.96 -15.91
C LEU A 3 7.69 -3.64 -15.18
N LYS A 4 6.76 -2.69 -15.29
CA LYS A 4 6.64 -1.67 -14.25
C LYS A 4 5.79 -2.31 -13.16
N ASP A 5 6.27 -2.26 -11.93
CA ASP A 5 5.61 -2.68 -10.69
C ASP A 5 5.93 -4.11 -10.19
N PRO A 6 6.07 -4.29 -8.86
CA PRO A 6 6.33 -5.58 -8.25
C PRO A 6 5.27 -6.60 -8.67
N SER A 7 5.71 -7.84 -8.93
CA SER A 7 4.80 -8.94 -9.28
C SER A 7 3.77 -9.15 -8.18
N PHE A 8 2.51 -9.35 -8.57
CA PHE A 8 1.41 -9.57 -7.65
C PHE A 8 1.67 -10.71 -6.66
N ASP A 9 2.30 -11.80 -7.12
CA ASP A 9 2.69 -12.93 -6.27
C ASP A 9 3.66 -12.50 -5.16
N TYR A 10 4.66 -11.68 -5.49
CA TYR A 10 5.62 -11.15 -4.51
C TYR A 10 4.97 -10.23 -3.47
N LEU A 11 3.97 -9.44 -3.88
CA LEU A 11 3.19 -8.64 -2.94
C LEU A 11 2.34 -9.52 -2.01
N MET A 12 1.84 -10.65 -2.51
CA MET A 12 1.06 -11.60 -1.71
C MET A 12 1.88 -12.27 -0.62
N GLU A 13 3.20 -12.42 -0.80
CA GLU A 13 4.10 -12.92 0.26
C GLU A 13 4.25 -11.95 1.45
N LYS A 14 3.84 -10.69 1.29
CA LYS A 14 3.94 -9.63 2.32
C LYS A 14 2.64 -9.39 3.08
N VAL A 15 1.54 -10.02 2.67
CA VAL A 15 0.20 -9.84 3.24
C VAL A 15 -0.48 -11.18 3.47
N GLU A 16 -1.51 -11.26 4.31
CA GLU A 16 -2.27 -12.50 4.48
C GLU A 16 -3.38 -12.68 3.44
N SER A 17 -3.80 -11.60 2.79
CA SER A 17 -4.91 -11.64 1.85
C SER A 17 -4.84 -10.57 0.78
N LYS A 18 -5.43 -10.86 -0.38
CA LYS A 18 -5.64 -9.88 -1.46
C LYS A 18 -6.36 -8.63 -0.96
N TYR A 19 -7.33 -8.78 -0.06
CA TYR A 19 -8.06 -7.65 0.50
C TYR A 19 -7.17 -6.78 1.40
N GLU A 20 -6.27 -7.39 2.16
CA GLU A 20 -5.29 -6.67 2.99
C GLU A 20 -4.34 -5.86 2.11
N LEU A 21 -3.82 -6.43 1.02
CA LEU A 21 -3.00 -5.71 0.04
C LEU A 21 -3.72 -4.47 -0.51
N VAL A 22 -4.96 -4.64 -0.95
CA VAL A 22 -5.75 -3.54 -1.54
C VAL A 22 -6.01 -2.44 -0.50
N VAL A 23 -6.42 -2.81 0.71
CA VAL A 23 -6.71 -1.85 1.77
C VAL A 23 -5.44 -1.14 2.24
N ALA A 24 -4.33 -1.86 2.42
CA ALA A 24 -3.05 -1.29 2.83
C ALA A 24 -2.50 -0.32 1.77
N ALA A 25 -2.50 -0.73 0.49
CA ALA A 25 -2.06 0.11 -0.61
C ALA A 25 -2.93 1.37 -0.74
N ALA A 26 -4.25 1.24 -0.62
CA ALA A 26 -5.18 2.38 -0.68
C ALA A 26 -4.97 3.37 0.48
N LYS A 27 -4.85 2.87 1.71
CA LYS A 27 -4.57 3.70 2.90
C LYS A 27 -3.26 4.46 2.74
N ARG A 28 -2.19 3.77 2.33
CA ARG A 28 -0.87 4.39 2.14
C ARG A 28 -0.88 5.40 0.99
N ALA A 29 -1.49 5.06 -0.14
CA ALA A 29 -1.62 5.98 -1.26
C ALA A 29 -2.37 7.26 -0.87
N ARG A 30 -3.43 7.14 -0.05
CA ARG A 30 -4.16 8.29 0.47
C ARG A 30 -3.28 9.17 1.38
N HIS A 31 -2.52 8.55 2.28
CA HIS A 31 -1.57 9.27 3.11
C HIS A 31 -0.55 10.02 2.25
N LEU A 32 0.01 9.37 1.23
CA LEU A 32 0.94 10.01 0.29
C LEU A 32 0.31 11.20 -0.44
N THR A 33 -0.94 11.10 -0.88
CA THR A 33 -1.65 12.23 -1.49
C THR A 33 -1.94 13.37 -0.52
N GLU A 34 -2.20 13.08 0.75
CA GLU A 34 -2.45 14.10 1.78
C GLU A 34 -1.15 14.78 2.22
N THR A 35 -0.03 14.05 2.27
CA THR A 35 1.29 14.57 2.63
C THR A 35 2.00 15.30 1.48
N CYS A 36 1.66 14.98 0.23
CA CYS A 36 2.21 15.65 -0.94
C CYS A 36 1.49 16.99 -1.11
N THR A 37 2.07 18.05 -0.55
CA THR A 37 1.55 19.41 -0.71
C THR A 37 1.67 19.83 -2.17
N VAL A 38 0.69 20.61 -2.65
CA VAL A 38 0.43 20.97 -4.06
C VAL A 38 1.59 21.76 -4.75
N GLY A 39 2.77 21.88 -4.13
CA GLY A 39 3.94 22.58 -4.66
C GLY A 39 5.17 21.71 -4.93
N ASP A 40 5.17 20.42 -4.59
CA ASP A 40 6.34 19.58 -4.83
C ASP A 40 6.33 19.10 -6.29
N ASN A 41 7.11 19.78 -7.13
CA ASN A 41 7.28 19.49 -8.56
C ASN A 41 8.03 18.16 -8.84
N SER A 42 7.96 17.20 -7.93
CA SER A 42 8.74 15.97 -8.00
C SER A 42 7.99 14.89 -8.77
N SER A 43 8.19 14.90 -10.08
CA SER A 43 8.31 13.71 -10.93
C SER A 43 7.60 12.42 -10.47
N SER A 44 6.37 12.27 -10.93
CA SER A 44 5.95 11.16 -11.82
C SER A 44 5.60 9.78 -11.24
N GLN A 45 5.72 9.49 -9.94
CA GLN A 45 5.21 8.21 -9.42
C GLN A 45 3.81 8.35 -8.81
N LYS A 46 2.85 7.59 -9.36
CA LYS A 46 1.49 7.52 -8.84
C LYS A 46 1.55 7.05 -7.38
N PRO A 47 0.77 7.65 -6.46
CA PRO A 47 0.82 7.32 -5.03
C PRO A 47 0.56 5.84 -4.76
N VAL A 48 -0.26 5.19 -5.58
CA VAL A 48 -0.50 3.73 -5.52
C VAL A 48 0.74 2.93 -5.89
N THR A 49 1.49 3.34 -6.91
CA THR A 49 2.76 2.70 -7.31
C THR A 49 3.79 2.79 -6.19
N VAL A 50 3.90 3.95 -5.54
CA VAL A 50 4.79 4.13 -4.38
C VAL A 50 4.36 3.22 -3.23
N ALA A 51 3.07 3.20 -2.90
CA ALA A 51 2.54 2.33 -1.85
C ALA A 51 2.85 0.84 -2.10
N LEU A 52 2.60 0.34 -3.31
CA LEU A 52 2.91 -1.06 -3.67
C LEU A 52 4.41 -1.35 -3.59
N THR A 53 5.26 -0.40 -3.98
CA THR A 53 6.73 -0.54 -3.88
C THR A 53 7.19 -0.58 -2.42
N GLU A 54 6.59 0.22 -1.54
CA GLU A 54 6.90 0.20 -0.11
C GLU A 54 6.43 -1.10 0.58
N ILE A 55 5.27 -1.64 0.18
CA ILE A 55 4.80 -2.96 0.63
C ILE A 55 5.77 -4.06 0.17
N ALA A 56 6.16 -4.05 -1.10
CA ALA A 56 7.14 -4.97 -1.67
C ALA A 56 8.50 -4.91 -0.94
N ALA A 57 8.91 -3.71 -0.53
CA ALA A 57 10.14 -3.48 0.24
C ALA A 57 10.01 -3.81 1.74
N GLY A 58 8.82 -4.19 2.23
CA GLY A 58 8.58 -4.48 3.64
C GLY A 58 8.73 -3.27 4.56
N LYS A 59 8.56 -2.04 4.04
CA LYS A 59 8.74 -0.79 4.80
C LYS A 59 7.50 -0.38 5.61
N LEU A 60 6.38 -1.07 5.42
CA LEU A 60 5.10 -0.74 6.04
C LEU A 60 4.67 -1.82 7.02
N ILE A 61 4.20 -1.39 8.19
CA ILE A 61 3.55 -2.25 9.17
C ILE A 61 2.05 -2.16 8.90
N ILE A 62 1.43 -3.28 8.53
CA ILE A 62 0.00 -3.33 8.27
C ILE A 62 -0.71 -3.63 9.58
N GLU A 63 -1.32 -2.61 10.18
CA GLU A 63 -2.12 -2.78 11.39
C GLU A 63 -3.44 -3.47 11.04
N ARG A 64 -3.66 -4.62 11.67
CA ARG A 64 -4.90 -5.38 11.54
C ARG A 64 -5.81 -5.05 12.70
N PRO A 65 -7.08 -4.68 12.46
CA PRO A 65 -8.03 -4.57 13.55
C PRO A 65 -8.18 -5.97 14.15
N GLN A 66 -7.68 -6.14 15.38
CA GLN A 66 -8.03 -7.29 16.20
C GLN A 66 -9.55 -7.36 16.19
N GLN A 67 -10.11 -8.47 15.70
CA GLN A 67 -11.56 -8.63 15.56
C GLN A 67 -12.18 -8.22 16.90
N GLN A 68 -12.87 -7.08 16.90
CA GLN A 68 -13.67 -6.69 18.04
C GLN A 68 -14.81 -7.68 18.07
N SER A 69 -14.63 -8.76 18.84
CA SER A 69 -15.68 -9.68 19.23
C SER A 69 -16.70 -8.86 20.03
N LYS A 70 -17.54 -8.10 19.33
CA LYS A 70 -18.81 -7.61 19.85
C LYS A 70 -19.69 -8.85 19.96
N ILE A 71 -19.51 -9.59 21.05
CA ILE A 71 -20.52 -10.46 21.58
C ILE A 71 -21.60 -9.51 22.10
N LYS A 72 -22.75 -9.48 21.44
CA LYS A 72 -23.98 -8.96 22.02
C LYS A 72 -25.10 -9.94 21.75
#